data_AF-A0A016VID3-F1
#
_entry.id   AF-A0A016VID3-F1
#
_cell.length_a   1.000
_cell.length_b   1.000
_cell.length_c   1.000
_cell.angle_alpha   90.00
_cell.angle_beta   90.00
_cell.angle_gamma   90.00
#
_symmetry.space_group_name_H-M   'P 1'
#
loop_
_entity.id
_entity.type
_entity.pdbx_description
1 polymer ?
#
loop_
_entity_poly.entity_id
_entity_poly.type
_entity_poly.pdbx_seq_one_letter_code
_entity_poly.pdbx_strand_id
1 'polypeptide(L)'
;MGQRLAPVLAICFMSRIEEPVLARLPIMYCRYVDDCCVVTSTQSEMDECFRLLNEQSQYIRLTRETPRDGWLSYLNTQMKLSNGIMHVKWYRKESSKNILIHARSAHPTAVKRAVLRNMFKTAAKVCTSENERWVQKTSIRDSKQERVSDVAMPA
;
A
#
# COMPACT_ATOMS: atom_id res chain seq x y z
N MET A 1 -17.04 10.74 6.58
CA MET A 1 -16.07 11.29 5.60
C MET A 1 -16.83 12.22 4.65
N GLY A 2 -16.79 13.55 4.84
CA GLY A 2 -17.65 14.44 4.03
C GLY A 2 -17.41 15.95 4.17
N GLN A 3 -16.55 16.39 5.07
CA GLN A 3 -16.16 17.80 5.16
C GLN A 3 -14.96 18.05 4.24
N ARG A 4 -15.09 19.02 3.33
CA ARG A 4 -14.07 19.32 2.30
C ARG A 4 -12.73 19.79 2.88
N LEU A 5 -12.75 20.41 4.07
CA LEU A 5 -11.54 20.93 4.73
C LEU A 5 -10.82 19.89 5.59
N ALA A 6 -11.50 18.83 6.03
CA ALA A 6 -10.92 17.86 6.95
C ALA A 6 -9.62 17.21 6.42
N PRO A 7 -9.52 16.79 5.15
CA PRO A 7 -8.27 16.23 4.62
C PRO A 7 -7.11 17.24 4.62
N VAL A 8 -7.40 18.51 4.30
CA VAL A 8 -6.37 19.57 4.29
C VAL A 8 -5.87 19.83 5.70
N LEU A 9 -6.77 19.95 6.67
CA LEU A 9 -6.41 20.11 8.08
C LEU A 9 -5.61 18.92 8.60
N ALA A 10 -6.00 17.69 8.24
CA ALA A 10 -5.25 16.48 8.60
C ALA A 10 -3.82 16.51 8.03
N ILE A 11 -3.66 16.93 6.77
CA ILE A 11 -2.33 17.08 6.15
C ILE A 11 -1.51 18.13 6.88
N CYS A 12 -2.07 19.31 7.16
CA CYS A 12 -1.36 20.39 7.87
C CYS A 12 -0.94 19.96 9.29
N PHE A 13 -1.83 19.27 10.00
CA PHE A 13 -1.56 18.78 11.34
C PHE A 13 -0.47 17.70 11.35
N MET A 14 -0.58 16.71 10.46
CA MET A 14 0.46 15.68 10.31
C MET A 14 1.80 16.26 9.85
N SER A 15 1.80 17.33 9.06
CA SER A 15 3.02 18.02 8.63
C SER A 15 3.79 18.65 9.80
N ARG A 16 3.10 19.07 10.86
CA ARG A 16 3.77 19.55 12.09
C ARG A 16 4.31 18.40 12.93
N ILE A 17 3.59 17.28 12.96
CA ILE A 17 4.00 16.10 13.73
C ILE A 17 5.24 15.44 13.14
N GLU A 18 5.38 15.42 11.82
CA GLU A 18 6.50 14.76 11.14
C GLU A 18 7.81 15.55 11.15
N GLU A 19 7.76 16.87 11.39
CA GLU A 19 8.90 17.79 11.29
C GLU A 19 10.15 17.33 12.08
N PRO A 20 10.05 16.87 13.35
CA PRO A 20 11.22 16.38 14.10
C PRO A 20 11.80 15.08 13.56
N VAL A 21 10.97 14.22 12.96
CA VAL A 21 11.44 12.97 12.34
C VAL A 21 12.17 13.28 11.04
N LEU A 22 11.63 14.19 10.22
CA LEU A 22 12.28 14.60 8.97
C LEU A 22 13.65 15.26 9.22
N ALA A 23 13.77 16.04 10.31
CA ALA A 23 15.03 16.65 10.72
C ALA A 23 16.14 15.62 11.04
N ARG A 24 15.77 14.38 11.37
CA ARG A 24 16.70 13.27 11.65
C ARG A 24 17.15 12.53 10.39
N LEU A 25 16.66 12.91 9.22
CA LEU A 25 17.04 12.35 7.92
C LEU A 25 16.91 10.81 7.87
N PRO A 26 15.70 10.25 8.07
CA PRO A 26 15.48 8.81 7.89
C PRO A 26 15.83 8.40 6.46
N ILE A 27 16.23 7.13 6.29
CA ILE A 27 16.54 6.55 4.97
C ILE A 27 15.35 6.70 4.02
N MET A 28 14.14 6.53 4.56
CA MET A 28 12.90 6.73 3.81
C MET A 28 11.82 7.26 4.75
N TYR A 29 11.06 8.23 4.26
CA TYR A 29 9.83 8.68 4.89
C TYR A 29 8.75 8.83 3.81
N CYS A 30 7.66 8.10 3.96
CA CYS A 30 6.50 8.15 3.07
C CYS A 30 5.24 8.36 3.92
N ARG A 31 4.32 9.22 3.48
CA ARG A 31 3.06 9.45 4.19
C ARG A 31 1.87 9.50 3.23
N TYR A 32 0.76 8.93 3.68
CA TYR A 32 -0.55 9.03 3.05
C TYR A 32 -1.56 9.48 4.09
N VAL A 33 -1.87 10.77 4.08
CA VAL A 33 -2.71 11.43 5.10
C VAL A 33 -2.16 11.18 6.51
N ASP A 34 -2.72 10.23 7.25
CA ASP A 34 -2.39 9.83 8.61
C ASP A 34 -1.50 8.57 8.70
N ASP A 35 -1.45 7.74 7.66
CA ASP A 35 -0.58 6.56 7.61
C ASP A 35 0.84 6.95 7.16
N CYS A 36 1.86 6.64 7.96
CA CYS A 36 3.27 6.87 7.59
C CYS A 36 4.10 5.57 7.57
N CYS A 37 5.07 5.52 6.66
CA CYS A 37 6.10 4.48 6.59
C CYS A 37 7.47 5.14 6.73
N VAL A 38 8.21 4.74 7.76
CA VAL A 38 9.53 5.27 8.08
C VAL A 38 10.53 4.13 8.04
N VAL A 39 11.71 4.38 7.47
CA VAL A 39 12.84 3.46 7.46
C VAL A 39 14.06 4.20 8.02
N THR A 40 14.67 3.63 9.04
CA THR A 40 15.88 4.15 9.70
C THR A 40 17.01 3.12 9.60
N SER A 41 18.24 3.55 9.90
CA SER A 41 19.41 2.66 9.83
C SER A 41 19.43 1.68 11.00
N THR A 42 18.93 2.10 12.16
CA THR A 42 18.92 1.28 13.39
C THR A 42 17.54 1.24 14.05
N GLN A 43 17.31 0.21 14.86
CA GLN A 43 16.11 0.09 15.69
C GLN A 43 16.04 1.21 16.73
N SER A 44 17.17 1.61 17.32
CA SER A 44 17.22 2.71 18.29
C SER A 44 16.79 4.04 17.68
N GLU A 45 17.22 4.34 16.44
CA GLU A 45 16.72 5.52 15.71
C GLU A 45 15.23 5.43 15.42
N MET A 46 14.72 4.22 15.09
CA MET A 46 13.28 4.02 14.87
C MET A 46 12.47 4.26 16.15
N ASP A 47 12.95 3.76 17.29
CA ASP A 47 12.31 3.94 18.59
C ASP A 47 12.31 5.41 19.00
N GLU A 48 13.40 6.13 18.75
CA GLU A 48 13.50 7.56 18.99
C GLU A 48 12.57 8.38 18.07
N CYS A 49 12.52 8.05 16.78
CA CYS A 49 11.56 8.67 15.86
C CYS A 49 10.11 8.42 16.31
N PHE A 50 9.79 7.20 16.76
CA PHE A 50 8.46 6.85 17.26
C PHE A 50 8.09 7.59 18.54
N ARG A 51 9.06 7.78 19.45
CA ARG A 51 8.90 8.60 20.66
C ARG A 51 8.59 10.06 20.27
N LEU A 52 9.42 10.66 19.42
CA LEU A 52 9.24 12.04 18.96
C LEU A 52 7.87 12.28 18.33
N LEU A 53 7.43 11.37 17.45
CA LEU A 53 6.12 11.44 16.82
C LEU A 53 4.96 11.52 17.83
N ASN A 54 5.05 10.77 18.93
CA ASN A 54 4.02 10.73 19.96
C ASN A 54 4.13 11.87 20.99
N GLU A 55 5.25 12.60 21.02
CA GLU A 55 5.43 13.75 21.92
C GLU A 55 4.91 15.06 21.32
N GLN A 56 4.65 15.11 20.01
CA GLN A 56 4.26 16.36 19.34
C GLN A 56 2.86 16.85 19.74
N SER A 57 1.99 15.97 20.21
CA SER A 57 0.62 16.34 20.53
C SER A 57 -0.04 15.35 21.50
N GLN A 58 -0.77 15.90 22.47
CA GLN A 58 -1.62 15.12 23.37
C GLN A 58 -2.91 14.61 22.71
N TYR A 59 -3.28 15.14 21.54
CA TYR A 59 -4.55 14.86 20.87
C TYR A 59 -4.50 13.68 19.90
N ILE A 60 -3.30 13.22 19.55
CA ILE A 60 -3.12 12.08 18.64
C ILE A 60 -2.06 11.15 19.24
N ARG A 61 -2.31 9.84 19.11
CA ARG A 61 -1.34 8.82 19.51
C ARG A 61 -1.12 7.90 18.33
N LEU A 62 0.10 7.90 17.82
CA LEU A 62 0.52 7.07 16.70
C LEU A 62 0.87 5.68 17.22
N THR A 63 0.38 4.67 16.51
CA THR A 63 0.71 3.27 16.76
C THR A 63 1.72 2.80 15.72
N ARG A 64 2.54 1.81 16.11
CA ARG A 64 3.52 1.20 15.22
C ARG A 64 3.12 -0.24 14.95
N GLU A 65 3.09 -0.62 13.69
CA GLU A 65 2.95 -2.02 13.29
C GLU A 65 4.32 -2.70 13.24
N THR A 66 4.38 -3.93 13.74
CA THR A 66 5.58 -4.78 13.63
C THR A 66 5.48 -5.62 12.35
N PRO A 67 6.55 -5.73 11.55
CA PRO A 67 6.56 -6.59 10.37
C PRO A 67 6.21 -8.05 10.73
N ARG A 68 5.35 -8.69 9.94
CA ARG A 68 5.06 -10.14 10.04
C ARG A 68 5.83 -10.88 8.96
N ASP A 69 6.61 -11.90 9.33
CA ASP A 69 7.52 -12.62 8.43
C ASP A 69 8.49 -11.70 7.65
N GLY A 70 8.87 -10.58 8.28
CA GLY A 70 9.70 -9.53 7.68
C GLY A 70 8.99 -8.63 6.67
N TRP A 71 7.67 -8.78 6.50
CA TRP A 71 6.84 -7.93 5.63
C TRP A 71 6.03 -6.93 6.46
N LEU A 72 6.14 -5.66 6.13
CA LEU A 72 5.31 -4.59 6.65
C LEU A 72 4.27 -4.20 5.59
N SER A 73 3.00 -4.10 6.00
CA SER A 73 1.94 -3.68 5.08
C SER A 73 1.84 -2.16 5.09
N TYR A 74 1.86 -1.54 3.91
CA TYR A 74 1.66 -0.10 3.75
C TYR A 74 0.74 0.15 2.55
N LEU A 75 -0.45 0.72 2.81
CA LEU A 75 -1.52 0.90 1.82
C LEU A 75 -1.87 -0.40 1.08
N ASN A 76 -1.66 -0.42 -0.25
CA ASN A 76 -1.88 -1.55 -1.14
C ASN A 76 -0.55 -2.27 -1.47
N THR A 77 0.46 -2.15 -0.61
CA THR A 77 1.78 -2.75 -0.82
C THR A 77 2.27 -3.44 0.45
N GLN A 78 3.18 -4.39 0.27
CA GLN A 78 3.97 -4.95 1.34
C GLN A 78 5.44 -4.68 1.06
N MET A 79 6.15 -4.26 2.09
CA MET A 79 7.55 -3.85 2.03
C MET A 79 8.38 -4.76 2.93
N LYS A 80 9.53 -5.19 2.44
CA LYS A 80 10.50 -5.98 3.19
C LYS A 80 11.90 -5.44 2.93
N LEU A 81 12.62 -5.10 3.98
CA LEU A 81 14.02 -4.72 3.89
C LEU A 81 14.88 -5.98 4.09
N SER A 82 15.71 -6.32 3.09
CA SER A 82 16.61 -7.46 3.15
C SER A 82 17.96 -7.09 2.56
N ASN A 83 19.04 -7.26 3.31
CA ASN A 83 20.42 -6.95 2.87
C ASN A 83 20.59 -5.53 2.29
N GLY A 84 19.92 -4.53 2.88
CA GLY A 84 19.94 -3.14 2.40
C GLY A 84 19.10 -2.88 1.15
N ILE A 85 18.45 -3.90 0.58
CA ILE A 85 17.57 -3.76 -0.58
C ILE A 85 16.11 -3.78 -0.10
N MET A 86 15.35 -2.78 -0.55
CA MET A 86 13.91 -2.71 -0.32
C MET A 86 13.17 -3.55 -1.35
N HIS A 87 12.50 -4.61 -0.89
CA HIS A 87 11.58 -5.40 -1.69
C HIS A 87 10.17 -4.88 -1.48
N VAL A 88 9.48 -4.61 -2.57
CA VAL A 88 8.08 -4.17 -2.55
C VAL A 88 7.27 -5.13 -3.40
N LYS A 89 6.13 -5.57 -2.88
CA LYS A 89 5.15 -6.34 -3.64
C LYS A 89 3.77 -5.72 -3.51
N TRP A 90 2.98 -5.88 -4.55
CA TRP A 90 1.57 -5.49 -4.49
C TRP A 90 0.86 -6.38 -3.47
N TYR A 91 0.18 -5.76 -2.52
CA TYR A 91 -0.53 -6.45 -1.45
C TYR A 91 -1.99 -6.04 -1.47
N ARG A 92 -2.88 -7.02 -1.36
CA ARG A 92 -4.30 -6.80 -1.16
C ARG A 92 -4.63 -7.13 0.27
N LYS A 93 -5.15 -6.15 1.00
CA LYS A 93 -5.67 -6.37 2.35
C LYS A 93 -6.75 -7.45 2.30
N GLU A 94 -6.78 -8.32 3.30
CA GLU A 94 -7.78 -9.39 3.42
C GLU A 94 -9.22 -8.84 3.45
N SER A 95 -9.40 -7.63 4.00
CA SER A 95 -10.67 -6.92 4.02
C SER A 95 -11.15 -6.43 2.65
N SER A 96 -10.28 -6.43 1.63
CA SER A 96 -10.68 -6.04 0.28
C SER A 96 -11.49 -7.17 -0.36
N LYS A 97 -12.80 -6.95 -0.53
CA LYS A 97 -13.75 -7.93 -1.10
C LYS A 97 -13.51 -8.26 -2.60
N ASN A 98 -12.34 -7.95 -3.14
CA ASN A 98 -11.95 -8.16 -4.54
C ASN A 98 -13.11 -7.84 -5.50
N ILE A 99 -13.71 -6.66 -5.32
CA ILE A 99 -14.90 -6.23 -6.06
C ILE A 99 -14.43 -5.83 -7.45
N LEU A 100 -14.28 -6.84 -8.31
CA LEU A 100 -14.08 -6.66 -9.73
C LEU A 100 -15.42 -6.49 -10.40
N ILE A 101 -15.42 -5.75 -11.50
CA ILE A 101 -16.59 -5.60 -12.36
C ILE A 101 -16.99 -6.99 -12.86
N HIS A 102 -18.23 -7.40 -12.57
CA HIS A 102 -18.77 -8.67 -13.03
C HIS A 102 -18.77 -8.74 -14.57
N ALA A 103 -18.40 -9.88 -15.15
CA ALA A 103 -18.29 -10.04 -16.60
C ALA A 103 -19.61 -9.70 -17.33
N ARG A 104 -20.76 -10.06 -16.72
CA ARG A 104 -22.11 -9.82 -17.25
C ARG A 104 -22.74 -8.46 -16.87
N SER A 105 -22.00 -7.59 -16.17
CA SER A 105 -22.52 -6.25 -15.84
C SER A 105 -22.76 -5.41 -17.11
N ALA A 106 -23.63 -4.40 -17.02
CA ALA A 106 -23.94 -3.47 -18.12
C ALA A 106 -22.77 -2.53 -18.49
N HIS A 107 -21.59 -2.69 -17.89
CA HIS A 107 -20.43 -1.88 -18.23
C HIS A 107 -19.87 -2.22 -19.62
N PRO A 108 -19.40 -1.23 -20.39
CA PRO A 108 -18.74 -1.47 -21.67
C PRO A 108 -17.55 -2.43 -21.54
N THR A 109 -17.37 -3.30 -22.54
CA THR A 109 -16.25 -4.28 -22.58
C THR A 109 -14.89 -3.60 -22.46
N ALA A 110 -14.75 -2.39 -23.02
CA ALA A 110 -13.54 -1.58 -22.89
C ALA A 110 -13.18 -1.27 -21.43
N VAL A 111 -14.16 -0.95 -20.59
CA VAL A 111 -13.98 -0.64 -19.16
C VAL A 111 -13.55 -1.89 -18.39
N LYS A 112 -14.24 -3.02 -18.59
CA LYS A 112 -13.89 -4.32 -17.97
C LYS A 112 -12.45 -4.71 -18.31
N ARG A 113 -12.06 -4.58 -19.57
CA ARG A 113 -10.70 -4.85 -20.05
C ARG A 113 -9.69 -3.87 -19.47
N ALA A 114 -10.05 -2.59 -19.34
CA ALA A 114 -9.19 -1.57 -18.76
C ALA A 114 -8.90 -1.84 -17.28
N VAL A 115 -9.88 -2.26 -16.49
CA VAL A 115 -9.69 -2.65 -15.07
C VAL A 115 -8.64 -3.75 -14.97
N LEU A 116 -8.79 -4.85 -15.72
CA LEU A 116 -7.83 -5.95 -15.70
C LEU A 116 -6.44 -5.50 -16.15
N ARG A 117 -6.36 -4.72 -17.24
CA ARG A 117 -5.11 -4.20 -17.76
C ARG A 117 -4.40 -3.35 -16.71
N ASN A 118 -5.13 -2.48 -16.01
CA ASN A 118 -4.58 -1.62 -14.97
C ASN A 118 -4.07 -2.44 -13.78
N MET A 119 -4.78 -3.50 -13.37
CA MET A 119 -4.30 -4.38 -12.29
C MET A 119 -2.97 -5.07 -12.66
N PHE A 120 -2.85 -5.63 -13.87
CA PHE A 120 -1.60 -6.24 -14.32
C PHE A 120 -0.47 -5.20 -14.44
N LYS A 121 -0.75 -4.02 -14.97
CA LYS A 121 0.21 -2.92 -15.06
C LYS A 121 0.68 -2.47 -13.67
N THR A 122 -0.22 -2.30 -12.72
CA THR A 122 0.11 -1.92 -11.34
C THR A 122 0.95 -2.99 -10.66
N ALA A 123 0.56 -4.27 -10.76
CA ALA A 123 1.35 -5.36 -10.19
C ALA A 123 2.77 -5.41 -10.78
N ALA A 124 2.92 -5.21 -12.09
CA ALA A 124 4.22 -5.18 -12.74
C ALA A 124 5.08 -3.97 -12.31
N LYS A 125 4.45 -2.80 -12.11
CA LYS A 125 5.13 -1.57 -11.70
C LYS A 125 5.56 -1.59 -10.23
N VAL A 126 4.73 -2.14 -9.36
CA VAL A 126 4.94 -2.12 -7.89
C VAL A 126 5.87 -3.24 -7.44
N CYS A 127 5.76 -4.44 -8.03
CA CYS A 127 6.56 -5.57 -7.59
C CYS A 127 8.02 -5.43 -8.05
N THR A 128 8.94 -5.51 -7.09
CA THR A 128 10.39 -5.46 -7.32
C THR A 128 10.95 -6.77 -7.88
N SER A 129 10.46 -7.93 -7.41
CA SER A 129 10.97 -9.22 -7.87
C SER A 129 10.09 -9.85 -8.96
N GLU A 130 10.71 -10.61 -9.86
CA GLU A 130 9.99 -11.36 -10.90
C GLU A 130 9.09 -12.45 -10.32
N ASN A 131 9.54 -13.13 -9.27
CA ASN A 131 8.75 -14.16 -8.59
C ASN A 131 7.45 -13.57 -8.01
N GLU A 132 7.52 -12.40 -7.36
CA GLU A 132 6.32 -11.73 -6.85
C GLU A 132 5.41 -11.26 -7.99
N ARG A 133 5.98 -10.79 -9.11
CA ARG A 133 5.17 -10.46 -10.30
C ARG A 133 4.41 -11.69 -10.81
N TRP A 134 5.03 -12.86 -10.82
CA TRP A 134 4.39 -14.12 -11.22
C TRP A 134 3.26 -14.50 -10.27
N VAL A 135 3.52 -14.53 -8.96
CA VAL A 135 2.50 -14.84 -7.94
C VAL A 135 1.31 -13.88 -8.05
N GLN A 136 1.55 -12.58 -8.24
CA GLN A 136 0.47 -11.60 -8.41
C GLN A 136 -0.30 -11.80 -9.72
N LYS A 137 0.38 -12.14 -10.82
CA LYS A 137 -0.29 -12.46 -12.09
C LYS A 137 -1.20 -13.68 -11.95
N THR A 138 -0.76 -14.70 -11.23
CA THR A 138 -1.56 -15.91 -10.96
C THR A 138 -2.77 -15.57 -10.10
N SER A 139 -2.59 -14.84 -8.99
CA SER A 139 -3.70 -14.39 -8.14
C SER A 139 -4.74 -13.54 -8.90
N ILE A 140 -4.31 -12.66 -9.82
CA ILE A 140 -5.23 -11.91 -10.70
C ILE A 140 -5.98 -12.86 -11.65
N ARG A 141 -5.34 -13.92 -12.16
CA ARG A 141 -5.97 -14.92 -13.04
C ARG A 141 -6.98 -15.78 -12.30
N ASP A 142 -6.68 -16.22 -11.09
CA ASP A 142 -7.59 -17.04 -10.28
C ASP A 142 -8.84 -16.24 -9.88
N SER A 143 -8.66 -14.94 -9.60
CA SER A 143 -9.77 -13.98 -9.42
C SER A 143 -10.67 -13.83 -10.66
N LYS A 144 -10.21 -14.26 -11.86
CA LYS A 144 -11.04 -14.34 -13.08
C LYS A 144 -11.79 -15.67 -13.15
N GLN A 145 -11.13 -16.78 -12.82
CA GLN A 145 -11.68 -18.13 -13.00
C GLN A 145 -12.96 -18.34 -12.17
N GLU A 146 -13.02 -17.75 -10.97
CA GLU A 146 -14.19 -17.82 -10.08
C GLU A 146 -15.41 -17.04 -10.59
N ARG A 147 -15.28 -16.26 -11.69
CA ARG A 147 -16.36 -15.45 -12.29
C ARG A 147 -16.43 -15.51 -13.81
N VAL A 148 -15.80 -16.50 -14.43
CA VAL A 148 -15.89 -16.79 -15.87
C VAL A 148 -16.13 -18.28 -16.06
N SER A 149 -17.38 -18.70 -15.93
CA SER A 149 -17.95 -19.56 -16.97
C SER A 149 -18.45 -18.62 -18.07
N ASP A 150 -18.01 -18.86 -19.31
CA ASP A 150 -18.47 -18.20 -20.54
C ASP A 150 -17.80 -16.87 -20.94
N VAL A 151 -16.48 -16.84 -21.11
CA VAL A 151 -15.88 -16.05 -22.22
C VAL A 151 -14.66 -16.78 -22.76
N ALA A 152 -14.84 -17.51 -23.86
CA ALA A 152 -13.74 -18.03 -24.67
C ALA A 152 -12.82 -16.88 -25.12
N MET A 153 -11.51 -17.05 -24.93
CA MET A 153 -10.49 -16.20 -25.54
C MET A 153 -10.29 -16.67 -26.99
N PRO A 154 -10.34 -15.79 -28.01
CA PRO A 154 -9.80 -16.14 -29.32
C PRO A 154 -8.27 -16.08 -29.28
N ALA A 155 -7.67 -16.96 -30.10
CA ALA A 155 -6.24 -17.21 -30.25
C ALA A 155 -5.42 -15.98 -30.66
#